data_AF-A0A1M5LTU2-F1
#
_entry.id   AF-A0A1M5LTU2-F1
#
_cell.length_a   1.000
_cell.length_b   1.000
_cell.length_c   1.000
_cell.angle_alpha   90.00
_cell.angle_beta   90.00
_cell.angle_gamma   90.00
#
_symmetry.space_group_name_H-M   'P 1'
#
loop_
_entity.id
_entity.type
_entity.pdbx_description
1 polymer ?
#
loop_
_entity_poly.entity_id
_entity_poly.type
_entity_poly.pdbx_seq_one_letter_code
_entity_poly.pdbx_strand_id
1 'polypeptide(L)'
;MKKLLPSLSFICLVFMASCLGYKELPVEYDYSYKGNFKKYKTFDIMKPAGPADSSMTNEVIEKSIIQRMKFLGYRQNSNKPHLIIGFKMFDDSLRFNGYNQPEIEEWVKTQNENVDYDPQKFAMSTGTLLIQFYDRRQNRSIWQGYATTQYGSIDFNNSRHLRNAVISILDKYRFWAEGFMEGATATAEEKDL
;
A
#
# COMPACT_ATOMS: atom_id res chain seq x y z
N MET A 1 10.82 43.69 -37.34
CA MET A 1 10.24 43.41 -36.00
C MET A 1 9.31 42.19 -36.07
N LYS A 2 9.83 40.97 -36.25
CA LYS A 2 9.01 39.75 -36.22
C LYS A 2 9.86 38.57 -35.76
N LYS A 3 9.29 37.72 -34.88
CA LYS A 3 9.67 36.33 -34.55
C LYS A 3 10.74 36.06 -33.46
N LEU A 4 10.70 36.74 -32.31
CA LEU A 4 11.40 36.28 -31.09
C LEU A 4 10.48 35.75 -29.97
N LEU A 5 9.16 35.80 -30.17
CA LEU A 5 8.17 35.36 -29.19
C LEU A 5 7.87 33.84 -29.14
N PRO A 6 8.02 33.02 -30.21
CA PRO A 6 7.61 31.61 -30.13
C PRO A 6 8.64 30.69 -29.46
N SER A 7 9.91 31.14 -29.34
CA SER A 7 11.01 30.33 -28.77
C SER A 7 11.00 30.30 -27.23
N LEU A 8 10.49 31.35 -26.57
CA LEU A 8 10.41 31.39 -25.09
C LEU A 8 9.28 30.49 -24.55
N SER A 9 8.20 30.31 -25.33
CA SER A 9 7.06 29.47 -24.95
C SER A 9 7.38 27.96 -25.04
N PHE A 10 8.25 27.55 -25.98
CA PHE A 10 8.65 26.15 -26.14
C PHE A 10 9.59 25.66 -25.03
N ILE A 11 10.45 26.53 -24.50
CA ILE A 11 11.36 26.22 -23.38
C ILE A 11 10.56 26.00 -22.09
N CYS A 12 9.50 26.78 -21.85
CA CYS A 12 8.64 26.61 -20.67
C CYS A 12 7.89 25.26 -20.65
N LEU A 13 7.53 24.71 -21.81
CA LEU A 13 6.84 23.43 -21.91
C LEU A 13 7.77 22.23 -21.59
N VAL A 14 9.06 22.32 -21.92
CA VAL A 14 10.04 21.25 -21.64
C VAL A 14 10.38 21.17 -20.15
N PHE A 15 10.36 22.29 -19.42
CA PHE A 15 10.62 22.30 -17.97
C PHE A 15 9.46 21.73 -17.12
N MET A 16 8.22 21.68 -17.64
CA MET A 16 7.09 21.09 -16.90
C MET A 16 7.04 19.55 -16.99
N ALA A 17 7.76 18.93 -17.92
CA ALA A 17 7.73 17.46 -18.10
C ALA A 17 8.55 16.70 -17.03
N SER A 18 9.38 17.37 -16.23
CA SER A 18 10.33 16.72 -15.30
C SER A 18 9.74 16.35 -13.93
N CYS A 19 8.45 16.58 -13.67
CA CYS A 19 7.84 16.33 -12.36
C CYS A 19 7.23 14.93 -12.16
N LEU A 20 7.26 14.03 -13.15
CA LEU A 20 6.62 12.72 -13.05
C LEU A 20 7.66 11.59 -12.92
N GLY A 21 8.29 11.52 -11.75
CA GLY A 21 9.26 10.47 -11.38
C GLY A 21 8.66 9.26 -10.65
N TYR A 22 7.38 8.93 -10.92
CA TYR A 22 6.73 7.73 -10.38
C TYR A 22 6.95 6.55 -11.33
N LYS A 23 7.46 5.45 -10.78
CA LYS A 23 7.58 4.17 -11.47
C LYS A 23 6.77 3.16 -10.68
N GLU A 24 5.63 2.74 -11.22
CA GLU A 24 4.84 1.65 -10.64
C GLU A 24 5.68 0.37 -10.66
N LEU A 25 5.71 -0.34 -9.54
CA LEU A 25 6.40 -1.61 -9.42
C LEU A 25 5.40 -2.76 -9.63
N PRO A 26 5.83 -3.90 -10.21
CA PRO A 26 5.01 -5.10 -10.21
C PRO A 26 4.79 -5.53 -8.76
N VAL A 27 3.54 -5.68 -8.39
CA VAL A 27 3.14 -6.02 -7.03
C VAL A 27 2.12 -7.13 -7.09
N GLU A 28 2.29 -8.09 -6.21
CA GLU A 28 1.34 -9.16 -5.97
C GLU A 28 0.76 -8.97 -4.56
N TYR A 29 -0.39 -9.56 -4.31
CA TYR A 29 -1.02 -9.51 -2.99
C TYR A 29 -1.86 -10.75 -2.76
N ASP A 30 -2.00 -11.10 -1.49
CA ASP A 30 -2.90 -12.15 -1.04
C ASP A 30 -3.78 -11.62 0.10
N TYR A 31 -4.91 -12.26 0.33
CA TYR A 31 -5.81 -11.89 1.41
C TYR A 31 -6.51 -13.09 2.03
N SER A 32 -6.95 -12.90 3.28
CA SER A 32 -7.78 -13.87 3.95
C SER A 32 -9.24 -13.66 3.56
N TYR A 33 -9.92 -14.74 3.17
CA TYR A 33 -11.38 -14.78 3.03
C TYR A 33 -12.13 -14.55 4.35
N LYS A 34 -11.44 -14.33 5.47
CA LYS A 34 -12.04 -13.91 6.76
C LYS A 34 -11.88 -12.41 7.04
N GLY A 35 -11.27 -11.68 6.12
CA GLY A 35 -11.02 -10.25 6.24
C GLY A 35 -12.30 -9.42 6.18
N ASN A 36 -12.45 -8.47 7.10
CA ASN A 36 -13.61 -7.60 7.19
C ASN A 36 -13.34 -6.21 6.59
N PHE A 37 -12.89 -6.18 5.33
CA PHE A 37 -12.30 -4.99 4.68
C PHE A 37 -13.21 -3.76 4.67
N LYS A 38 -14.53 -3.95 4.66
CA LYS A 38 -15.54 -2.87 4.71
C LYS A 38 -15.76 -2.26 6.09
N LYS A 39 -15.18 -2.82 7.17
CA LYS A 39 -15.48 -2.45 8.57
C LYS A 39 -14.30 -1.83 9.32
N TYR A 40 -13.13 -1.78 8.72
CA TYR A 40 -11.94 -1.24 9.37
C TYR A 40 -11.93 0.30 9.33
N LYS A 41 -11.62 0.94 10.46
CA LYS A 41 -11.58 2.42 10.60
C LYS A 41 -10.26 2.98 11.11
N THR A 42 -9.52 2.15 11.83
CA THR A 42 -8.33 2.60 12.55
C THR A 42 -7.19 1.63 12.36
N PHE A 43 -5.98 2.17 12.36
CA PHE A 43 -4.77 1.39 12.24
C PHE A 43 -3.72 1.87 13.24
N ASP A 44 -2.73 1.03 13.50
CA ASP A 44 -1.44 1.47 14.03
C ASP A 44 -0.31 0.72 13.31
N ILE A 45 0.91 1.25 13.41
CA ILE A 45 2.10 0.59 12.89
C ILE A 45 2.59 -0.43 13.91
N MET A 46 2.97 -1.62 13.43
CA MET A 46 3.58 -2.65 14.26
C MET A 46 4.88 -2.13 14.85
N LYS A 47 5.02 -2.23 16.17
CA LYS A 47 6.26 -1.92 16.87
C LYS A 47 7.01 -3.22 17.16
N PRO A 48 8.34 -3.30 16.95
CA PRO A 48 9.11 -4.47 17.32
C PRO A 48 9.01 -4.70 18.84
N ALA A 49 8.72 -5.93 19.25
CA ALA A 49 8.58 -6.31 20.66
C ALA A 49 9.91 -6.73 21.32
N GLY A 50 11.03 -6.62 20.60
CA GLY A 50 12.37 -7.02 21.03
C GLY A 50 13.45 -6.10 20.45
N PRO A 51 14.72 -6.55 20.34
CA PRO A 51 15.76 -5.79 19.65
C PRO A 51 15.24 -5.32 18.29
N ALA A 52 15.54 -4.07 17.93
CA ALA A 52 15.07 -3.51 16.67
C ALA A 52 15.63 -4.34 15.50
N ASP A 53 14.78 -5.14 14.85
CA ASP A 53 15.08 -5.76 13.56
C ASP A 53 15.06 -4.64 12.52
N SER A 54 16.25 -4.26 12.03
CA SER A 54 16.39 -3.16 11.06
C SER A 54 15.63 -3.41 9.76
N SER A 55 15.33 -4.68 9.43
CA SER A 55 14.50 -5.03 8.28
C SER A 55 13.03 -4.66 8.45
N MET A 56 12.58 -4.41 9.69
CA MET A 56 11.21 -4.06 10.04
C MET A 56 11.05 -2.62 10.53
N THR A 57 12.10 -1.80 10.43
CA THR A 57 12.10 -0.39 10.88
C THR A 57 12.70 0.49 9.80
N ASN A 58 11.94 1.48 9.32
CA ASN A 58 12.36 2.40 8.27
C ASN A 58 11.39 3.57 8.20
N GLU A 59 11.87 4.76 8.56
CA GLU A 59 11.05 5.96 8.68
C GLU A 59 10.35 6.35 7.37
N VAL A 60 11.00 6.11 6.22
CA VAL A 60 10.42 6.43 4.91
C VAL A 60 9.25 5.50 4.60
N ILE A 61 9.40 4.19 4.84
CA ILE A 61 8.34 3.21 4.65
C ILE A 61 7.16 3.52 5.59
N GLU A 62 7.43 3.70 6.89
CA GLU A 62 6.41 3.99 7.90
C GLU A 62 5.60 5.25 7.58
N LYS A 63 6.29 6.36 7.27
CA LYS A 63 5.63 7.61 6.87
C LYS A 63 4.76 7.42 5.63
N SER A 64 5.24 6.66 4.65
CA SER A 64 4.50 6.41 3.41
C SER A 64 3.24 5.58 3.65
N ILE A 65 3.33 4.54 4.47
CA ILE A 65 2.18 3.73 4.90
C ILE A 65 1.17 4.62 5.62
N ILE A 66 1.61 5.42 6.59
CA ILE A 66 0.72 6.31 7.36
C ILE A 66 0.00 7.30 6.44
N GLN A 67 0.72 7.93 5.52
CA GLN A 67 0.14 8.88 4.56
C GLN A 67 -0.92 8.21 3.68
N ARG A 68 -0.64 7.01 3.16
CA ARG A 68 -1.59 6.29 2.32
C ARG A 68 -2.82 5.83 3.08
N MET A 69 -2.66 5.32 4.31
CA MET A 69 -3.80 4.92 5.13
C MET A 69 -4.68 6.12 5.51
N LYS A 70 -4.07 7.27 5.83
CA LYS A 70 -4.82 8.52 6.05
C LYS A 70 -5.54 8.98 4.80
N PHE A 71 -4.93 8.86 3.61
CA PHE A 71 -5.58 9.16 2.34
C PHE A 71 -6.82 8.28 2.11
N LEU A 72 -6.78 7.01 2.50
CA LEU A 72 -7.94 6.10 2.47
C LEU A 72 -8.96 6.34 3.61
N GLY A 73 -8.78 7.40 4.42
CA GLY A 73 -9.70 7.78 5.48
C GLY A 73 -9.49 7.09 6.83
N TYR A 74 -8.46 6.25 6.97
CA TYR A 74 -8.18 5.58 8.24
C TYR A 74 -7.58 6.52 9.27
N ARG A 75 -8.00 6.36 10.52
CA ARG A 75 -7.44 7.13 11.66
C ARG A 75 -6.37 6.31 12.37
N GLN A 76 -5.21 6.91 12.62
CA GLN A 76 -4.19 6.26 13.44
C GLN A 76 -4.64 6.24 14.91
N ASN A 77 -4.59 5.07 15.55
CA ASN A 77 -4.96 4.91 16.96
C ASN A 77 -4.14 3.78 17.60
N SER A 78 -3.30 4.14 18.57
CA SER A 78 -2.48 3.16 19.30
C SER A 78 -3.26 2.33 20.33
N ASN A 79 -4.43 2.80 20.76
CA ASN A 79 -5.29 2.09 21.70
C ASN A 79 -6.32 1.24 20.95
N LYS A 80 -6.05 -0.08 20.88
CA LYS A 80 -6.94 -1.08 20.27
C LYS A 80 -7.33 -0.75 18.81
N PRO A 81 -6.37 -0.53 17.89
CA PRO A 81 -6.68 -0.32 16.47
C PRO A 81 -7.45 -1.51 15.87
N HIS A 82 -8.14 -1.28 14.74
CA HIS A 82 -8.69 -2.40 13.97
C HIS A 82 -7.58 -3.19 13.27
N LEU A 83 -6.66 -2.45 12.64
CA LEU A 83 -5.54 -2.99 11.87
C LEU A 83 -4.20 -2.70 12.54
N ILE A 84 -3.31 -3.67 12.56
CA ILE A 84 -1.89 -3.48 12.87
C ILE A 84 -1.13 -3.71 11.57
N ILE A 85 -0.37 -2.72 11.11
CA ILE A 85 0.34 -2.78 9.83
C ILE A 85 1.83 -2.94 10.10
N GLY A 86 2.40 -4.04 9.63
CA GLY A 86 3.84 -4.29 9.67
C GLY A 86 4.42 -4.34 8.26
N PHE A 87 5.74 -4.25 8.16
CA PHE A 87 6.45 -4.51 6.92
C PHE A 87 7.75 -5.26 7.22
N LYS A 88 8.31 -5.87 6.18
CA LYS A 88 9.63 -6.49 6.22
C LYS A 88 10.36 -6.28 4.90
N MET A 89 11.61 -5.85 5.01
CA MET A 89 12.57 -5.74 3.90
C MET A 89 13.37 -7.04 3.83
N PHE A 90 13.41 -7.66 2.67
CA PHE A 90 14.23 -8.84 2.42
C PHE A 90 15.35 -8.47 1.46
N ASP A 91 16.57 -8.37 2.01
CA ASP A 91 17.78 -8.10 1.23
C ASP A 91 18.13 -9.28 0.34
N ASP A 92 17.97 -10.51 0.85
CA ASP A 92 18.23 -11.75 0.13
C ASP A 92 17.01 -12.25 -0.66
N SER A 93 17.27 -13.14 -1.63
CA SER A 93 16.20 -13.87 -2.31
C SER A 93 15.47 -14.80 -1.35
N LEU A 94 14.15 -14.93 -1.50
CA LEU A 94 13.34 -15.84 -0.71
C LEU A 94 12.40 -16.69 -1.56
N ARG A 95 11.99 -17.84 -1.00
CA ARG A 95 10.84 -18.59 -1.51
C ARG A 95 9.61 -18.16 -0.73
N PHE A 96 8.62 -17.66 -1.43
CA PHE A 96 7.40 -17.15 -0.86
C PHE A 96 6.21 -18.04 -1.24
N ASN A 97 5.28 -18.25 -0.30
CA ASN A 97 4.03 -18.96 -0.56
C ASN A 97 2.92 -17.91 -0.55
N GLY A 98 2.28 -17.72 -1.69
CA GLY A 98 1.07 -16.90 -1.83
C GLY A 98 -0.08 -17.75 -2.34
N TYR A 99 -1.11 -17.10 -2.87
CA TYR A 99 -2.32 -17.76 -3.32
C TYR A 99 -2.81 -17.17 -4.63
N ASN A 100 -3.35 -18.02 -5.50
CA ASN A 100 -4.09 -17.58 -6.67
C ASN A 100 -5.53 -17.27 -6.24
N GLN A 101 -5.88 -15.98 -6.22
CA GLN A 101 -7.16 -15.50 -5.70
C GLN A 101 -7.81 -14.53 -6.69
N PRO A 102 -9.15 -14.44 -6.74
CA PRO A 102 -9.82 -13.39 -7.49
C PRO A 102 -9.49 -12.01 -6.89
N GLU A 103 -9.67 -10.96 -7.68
CA GLU A 103 -9.48 -9.59 -7.21
C GLU A 103 -10.30 -9.34 -5.93
N ILE A 104 -9.67 -8.75 -4.92
CA ILE A 104 -10.27 -8.61 -3.59
C ILE A 104 -11.57 -7.80 -3.61
N GLU A 105 -11.69 -6.81 -4.51
CA GLU A 105 -12.91 -6.03 -4.71
C GLU A 105 -14.06 -6.87 -5.27
N GLU A 106 -13.78 -7.93 -6.03
CA GLU A 106 -14.78 -8.86 -6.53
C GLU A 106 -15.24 -9.78 -5.39
N TRP A 107 -14.30 -10.38 -4.66
CA TRP A 107 -14.61 -11.24 -3.52
C TRP A 107 -15.41 -10.50 -2.43
N VAL A 108 -15.06 -9.25 -2.11
CA VAL A 108 -15.74 -8.44 -1.07
C VAL A 108 -17.23 -8.17 -1.39
N LYS A 109 -17.69 -8.35 -2.65
CA LYS A 109 -19.12 -8.26 -2.99
C LYS A 109 -19.93 -9.42 -2.43
N THR A 110 -19.35 -10.62 -2.41
CA THR A 110 -20.01 -11.84 -1.93
C THR A 110 -19.64 -12.19 -0.50
N GLN A 111 -18.42 -11.84 -0.07
CA GLN A 111 -17.84 -12.20 1.23
C GLN A 111 -17.95 -13.71 1.51
N ASN A 112 -17.85 -14.54 0.46
CA ASN A 112 -17.95 -15.98 0.62
C ASN A 112 -16.69 -16.51 1.30
N GLU A 113 -16.82 -16.93 2.55
CA GLU A 113 -15.71 -17.51 3.32
C GLU A 113 -15.48 -18.99 3.02
N ASN A 114 -16.43 -19.66 2.35
CA ASN A 114 -16.37 -21.09 2.00
C ASN A 114 -15.68 -21.30 0.65
N VAL A 115 -14.50 -20.68 0.48
CA VAL A 115 -13.65 -20.80 -0.70
C VAL A 115 -12.32 -21.40 -0.27
N ASP A 116 -11.88 -22.44 -0.96
CA ASP A 116 -10.58 -23.04 -0.72
C ASP A 116 -9.47 -22.14 -1.28
N TYR A 117 -8.34 -22.12 -0.58
CA TYR A 117 -7.16 -21.40 -1.04
C TYR A 117 -6.43 -22.22 -2.10
N ASP A 118 -6.07 -21.60 -3.22
CA ASP A 118 -5.23 -22.20 -4.28
C ASP A 118 -3.77 -21.77 -4.08
N PRO A 119 -2.90 -22.61 -3.46
CA PRO A 119 -1.55 -22.20 -3.07
C PRO A 119 -0.62 -22.07 -4.26
N GLN A 120 0.14 -20.97 -4.29
CA GLN A 120 1.13 -20.68 -5.31
C GLN A 120 2.50 -20.39 -4.70
N LYS A 121 3.56 -20.87 -5.34
CA LYS A 121 4.95 -20.63 -4.91
C LYS A 121 5.61 -19.60 -5.80
N PHE A 122 6.23 -18.61 -5.17
CA PHE A 122 6.98 -17.55 -5.84
C PHE A 122 8.47 -17.66 -5.45
N ALA A 123 9.34 -17.56 -6.44
CA ALA A 123 10.75 -17.30 -6.20
C ALA A 123 10.97 -15.79 -6.29
N MET A 124 11.18 -15.15 -5.15
CA MET A 124 11.41 -13.72 -5.08
C MET A 124 12.91 -13.46 -5.03
N SER A 125 13.42 -12.59 -5.89
CA SER A 125 14.83 -12.22 -5.83
C SER A 125 15.06 -11.12 -4.78
N THR A 126 16.32 -10.71 -4.66
CA THR A 126 16.79 -9.75 -3.65
C THR A 126 16.05 -8.42 -3.72
N GLY A 127 15.90 -7.75 -2.57
CA GLY A 127 15.24 -6.44 -2.50
C GLY A 127 13.72 -6.52 -2.58
N THR A 128 13.10 -7.41 -1.79
CA THR A 128 11.64 -7.54 -1.68
C THR A 128 11.11 -6.74 -0.49
N LEU A 129 10.10 -5.91 -0.71
CA LEU A 129 9.34 -5.25 0.36
C LEU A 129 7.99 -5.95 0.52
N LEU A 130 7.73 -6.47 1.72
CA LEU A 130 6.45 -7.05 2.12
C LEU A 130 5.74 -6.11 3.11
N ILE A 131 4.47 -5.82 2.89
CA ILE A 131 3.60 -5.08 3.81
C ILE A 131 2.45 -5.99 4.22
N GLN A 132 2.18 -6.11 5.51
CA GLN A 132 1.16 -7.01 6.06
C GLN A 132 0.19 -6.28 6.98
N PHE A 133 -1.09 -6.59 6.82
CA PHE A 133 -2.18 -6.05 7.62
C PHE A 133 -2.70 -7.16 8.53
N TYR A 134 -2.69 -6.91 9.82
CA TYR A 134 -3.19 -7.83 10.84
C TYR A 134 -4.50 -7.29 11.43
N ASP A 135 -5.55 -8.10 11.43
CA ASP A 135 -6.76 -7.80 12.19
C ASP A 135 -6.50 -8.10 13.66
N ARG A 136 -6.51 -7.05 14.50
CA ARG A 136 -6.23 -7.17 15.93
C ARG A 136 -7.26 -8.04 16.67
N ARG A 137 -8.54 -8.00 16.27
CA ARG A 137 -9.61 -8.75 16.95
C ARG A 137 -9.55 -10.23 16.58
N GLN A 138 -9.26 -10.53 15.32
CA GLN A 138 -9.16 -11.90 14.83
C GLN A 138 -7.77 -12.54 15.02
N ASN A 139 -6.78 -11.74 15.42
CA ASN A 139 -5.38 -12.12 15.63
C ASN A 139 -4.78 -12.88 14.43
N ARG A 140 -4.93 -12.33 13.22
CA ARG A 140 -4.44 -12.94 11.98
C ARG A 140 -4.06 -11.88 10.95
N SER A 141 -3.16 -12.24 10.04
CA SER A 141 -2.97 -11.47 8.81
C SER A 141 -4.23 -11.64 7.94
N ILE A 142 -4.74 -10.52 7.45
CA ILE A 142 -5.91 -10.47 6.58
C ILE A 142 -5.55 -10.05 5.16
N TRP A 143 -4.42 -9.38 4.98
CA TRP A 143 -3.95 -8.90 3.69
C TRP A 143 -2.44 -8.76 3.75
N GLN A 144 -1.78 -9.09 2.64
CA GLN A 144 -0.37 -8.82 2.45
C GLN A 144 -0.12 -8.44 1.00
N GLY A 145 0.73 -7.46 0.79
CA GLY A 145 1.16 -7.05 -0.54
C GLY A 145 2.67 -6.98 -0.59
N TYR A 146 3.24 -7.38 -1.72
CA TYR A 146 4.68 -7.48 -1.88
C TYR A 146 5.12 -7.10 -3.29
N ALA A 147 6.19 -6.31 -3.37
CA ALA A 147 6.80 -5.96 -4.64
C ALA A 147 7.61 -7.15 -5.15
N THR A 148 7.28 -7.63 -6.36
CA THR A 148 8.03 -8.69 -7.01
C THR A 148 9.17 -8.09 -7.84
N THR A 149 10.21 -8.88 -8.07
CA THR A 149 11.42 -8.40 -8.74
C THR A 149 11.39 -8.57 -10.26
N GLN A 150 10.20 -8.85 -10.85
CA GLN A 150 10.06 -9.09 -12.29
C GLN A 150 10.63 -7.95 -13.15
N TYR A 151 10.76 -6.74 -12.59
CA TYR A 151 11.29 -5.55 -13.27
C TYR A 151 12.39 -4.78 -12.50
N GLY A 152 13.05 -5.42 -11.51
CA GLY A 152 14.19 -4.89 -10.75
C GLY A 152 14.09 -5.04 -9.22
N SER A 153 15.23 -5.00 -8.51
CA SER A 153 15.31 -5.03 -7.05
C SER A 153 15.09 -3.66 -6.42
N ILE A 154 14.48 -3.61 -5.23
CA ILE A 154 14.36 -2.37 -4.46
C ILE A 154 15.70 -2.06 -3.80
N ASP A 155 16.16 -0.81 -3.96
CA ASP A 155 17.28 -0.28 -3.18
C ASP A 155 16.72 0.33 -1.89
N PHE A 156 16.92 -0.36 -0.77
CA PHE A 156 16.40 0.09 0.53
C PHE A 156 17.13 1.31 1.11
N ASN A 157 18.24 1.74 0.50
CA ASN A 157 18.90 3.00 0.85
C ASN A 157 18.36 4.19 0.06
N ASN A 158 17.53 3.94 -0.96
CA ASN A 158 16.97 4.97 -1.81
C ASN A 158 15.53 5.30 -1.41
N SER A 159 15.35 6.43 -0.72
CA SER A 159 14.04 6.88 -0.24
C SER A 159 12.99 7.04 -1.34
N ARG A 160 13.37 7.29 -2.60
CA ARG A 160 12.42 7.35 -3.73
C ARG A 160 11.95 5.94 -4.10
N HIS A 161 12.84 4.96 -4.16
CA HIS A 161 12.48 3.57 -4.42
C HIS A 161 11.55 3.05 -3.33
N LEU A 162 11.86 3.32 -2.06
CA LEU A 162 11.01 2.96 -0.92
C LEU A 162 9.60 3.54 -1.02
N ARG A 163 9.48 4.85 -1.29
CA ARG A 163 8.17 5.50 -1.47
C ARG A 163 7.37 4.88 -2.62
N ASN A 164 8.00 4.71 -3.78
CA ASN A 164 7.34 4.12 -4.94
C ASN A 164 6.87 2.69 -4.68
N ALA A 165 7.68 1.88 -3.97
CA ALA A 165 7.31 0.53 -3.57
C ALA A 165 6.11 0.50 -2.62
N VAL A 166 6.13 1.31 -1.57
CA VAL A 166 4.99 1.39 -0.64
C VAL A 166 3.72 1.82 -1.36
N ILE A 167 3.79 2.85 -2.21
CA ILE A 167 2.64 3.34 -2.98
C ILE A 167 2.12 2.24 -3.91
N SER A 168 2.99 1.60 -4.69
CA SER A 168 2.59 0.54 -5.62
C SER A 168 1.92 -0.62 -4.88
N ILE A 169 2.49 -1.06 -3.76
CA ILE A 169 1.93 -2.15 -2.94
C ILE A 169 0.55 -1.76 -2.38
N LEU A 170 0.42 -0.57 -1.81
CA LEU A 170 -0.82 -0.10 -1.20
C LEU A 170 -1.86 0.39 -2.22
N ASP A 171 -1.50 0.55 -3.49
CA ASP A 171 -2.45 0.76 -4.58
C ASP A 171 -3.29 -0.49 -4.87
N LYS A 172 -2.84 -1.68 -4.43
CA LYS A 172 -3.64 -2.92 -4.44
C LYS A 172 -4.58 -3.04 -3.26
N TYR A 173 -4.43 -2.23 -2.22
CA TYR A 173 -5.37 -2.17 -1.09
C TYR A 173 -6.29 -0.95 -1.23
N ARG A 174 -7.44 -1.11 -1.89
CA ARG A 174 -8.32 0.00 -2.28
C ARG A 174 -9.60 0.10 -1.44
N PHE A 175 -9.50 -0.23 -0.15
CA PHE A 175 -10.62 -0.11 0.78
C PHE A 175 -10.58 1.22 1.51
N TRP A 176 -11.66 1.98 1.44
CA TRP A 176 -11.87 3.15 2.28
C TRP A 176 -12.16 2.74 3.72
N ALA A 177 -11.76 3.56 4.67
CA ALA A 177 -12.18 3.39 6.05
C ALA A 177 -13.72 3.43 6.16
N GLU A 178 -14.30 2.58 7.01
CA GLU A 178 -15.75 2.51 7.17
C GLU A 178 -16.31 3.89 7.59
N GLY A 179 -17.31 4.36 6.82
CA GLY A 179 -17.97 5.66 7.01
C GLY A 179 -17.22 6.86 6.42
N PHE A 180 -16.08 6.68 5.75
CA PHE A 180 -15.32 7.81 5.20
C PHE A 180 -16.02 8.48 4.00
N MET A 181 -16.48 7.68 3.03
CA MET A 181 -17.12 8.22 1.83
C MET A 181 -18.49 8.87 2.13
N GLU A 182 -19.25 8.31 3.08
CA GLU A 182 -20.54 8.85 3.52
C GLU A 182 -20.40 10.21 4.24
N GLY A 183 -19.33 10.37 5.03
CA GLY A 183 -19.02 11.65 5.68
C GLY A 183 -18.59 12.73 4.68
N ALA A 184 -17.84 12.35 3.64
CA ALA A 184 -17.39 13.27 2.60
C ALA A 184 -18.56 13.83 1.78
N THR A 185 -19.57 13.01 1.46
CA THR A 185 -20.77 13.47 0.75
C THR A 185 -21.63 14.40 1.60
N ALA A 186 -21.81 14.12 2.89
CA ALA A 186 -22.58 14.97 3.80
C ALA A 186 -21.95 16.36 4.00
N THR A 187 -20.61 16.45 4.09
CA THR A 187 -19.91 17.75 4.23
C THR A 187 -19.91 18.57 2.95
N ALA A 188 -20.06 17.93 1.79
CA ALA A 188 -20.20 18.64 0.51
C ALA A 188 -21.58 19.29 0.40
N GLU A 189 -22.65 18.56 0.76
CA GLU A 189 -24.02 19.07 0.73
C GLU A 189 -24.27 20.21 1.73
N GLU A 190 -23.61 20.22 2.89
CA GLU A 190 -23.71 21.31 3.88
C GLU A 190 -23.01 22.61 3.43
N LYS A 191 -22.03 22.53 2.51
CA LYS A 191 -21.33 23.71 1.99
C LYS A 191 -22.04 24.39 0.82
N ASP A 192 -23.04 23.74 0.24
CA ASP A 192 -23.85 24.23 -0.87
C ASP A 192 -25.21 24.82 -0.42
N LEU A 193 -25.41 24.98 0.90
CA LEU A 193 -26.55 25.65 1.55
C LEU A 193 -26.12 26.94 2.26
#